data_AF-A0A7W3LQF1-F1
#
_entry.id   AF-A0A7W3LQF1-F1
#
_cell.length_a   1.000
_cell.length_b   1.000
_cell.length_c   1.000
_cell.angle_alpha   90.00
_cell.angle_beta   90.00
_cell.angle_gamma   90.00
#
_symmetry.space_group_name_H-M   'P 1'
#
loop_
_entity.id
_entity.type
_entity.pdbx_description
1 polymer ?
#
loop_
_entity_poly.entity_id
_entity_poly.type
_entity_poly.pdbx_seq_one_letter_code
_entity_poly.pdbx_strand_id
1 'polypeptide(L)'
;MHTWDVMRQDDNGVEYHMNTHDSRISALAQVLVMETGVAHKQTYFVAGPPGPVVRTNRDLYLHFLHLGQEARATSWSLSAFLRALWKVSAPLSHRDTLEPDEVAALFKAAATVPPADYDPEWSTRDLALPGEEPDGYADWERVVLSQLADLEDFLTAPPGPQARFGVRAPRPPGTGRRATPPTWCNFDPATYLECAVAGSLGGWDAADGARVPLPGGPGQPPARSYVREITTMTWADLARIAVCGQMYE
;
A
#
# COMPACT_ATOMS: atom_id res chain seq x y z
N MET A 1 5.92 1.05 -29.24
CA MET A 1 5.64 1.42 -27.85
C MET A 1 4.16 1.18 -27.63
N HIS A 2 3.79 0.50 -26.56
CA HIS A 2 2.39 0.28 -26.22
C HIS A 2 1.91 1.43 -25.34
N THR A 3 0.68 1.89 -25.58
CA THR A 3 0.05 2.97 -24.80
C THR A 3 -1.25 2.46 -24.19
N TRP A 4 -1.63 3.08 -23.07
CA TRP A 4 -2.89 2.85 -22.38
C TRP A 4 -3.63 4.18 -22.23
N ASP A 5 -4.84 4.22 -22.76
CA ASP A 5 -5.71 5.36 -22.75
C ASP A 5 -6.68 5.28 -21.58
N VAL A 6 -6.83 6.40 -20.88
CA VAL A 6 -7.84 6.59 -19.85
C VAL A 6 -9.10 7.10 -20.56
N MET A 7 -10.18 6.36 -20.42
CA MET A 7 -11.47 6.64 -21.04
C MET A 7 -12.49 7.00 -19.98
N ARG A 8 -13.45 7.86 -20.34
CA ARG A 8 -14.64 8.18 -19.54
C ARG A 8 -15.88 7.85 -20.33
N GLN A 9 -16.81 7.10 -19.76
CA GLN A 9 -18.14 6.89 -20.32
C GLN A 9 -19.18 7.70 -19.52
N ASP A 10 -20.04 8.43 -20.24
CA ASP A 10 -21.18 9.14 -19.64
C ASP A 10 -22.43 8.26 -19.51
N ASP A 11 -23.49 8.78 -18.88
CA ASP A 11 -24.76 8.07 -18.66
C ASP A 11 -25.46 7.66 -19.96
N ASN A 12 -25.09 8.23 -21.10
CA ASN A 12 -25.64 7.89 -22.42
C ASN A 12 -24.78 6.84 -23.14
N GLY A 13 -23.72 6.34 -22.51
CA GLY A 13 -22.78 5.38 -23.09
C GLY A 13 -21.75 6.03 -24.03
N VAL A 14 -21.66 7.36 -24.09
CA VAL A 14 -20.69 8.05 -24.94
C VAL A 14 -19.32 8.02 -24.28
N GLU A 15 -18.34 7.50 -25.01
CA GLU A 15 -16.96 7.39 -24.56
C GLU A 15 -16.12 8.60 -24.99
N TYR A 16 -15.34 9.11 -24.04
CA TYR A 16 -14.43 10.24 -24.21
C TYR A 16 -13.02 9.82 -23.82
N HIS A 17 -12.06 10.10 -24.70
CA HIS A 17 -10.64 9.99 -24.36
C HIS A 17 -10.26 11.10 -23.38
N MET A 18 -9.61 10.72 -22.28
CA MET A 18 -9.21 11.65 -21.22
C MET A 18 -7.70 11.90 -21.24
N ASN A 19 -6.89 10.84 -21.36
CA ASN A 19 -5.42 10.93 -21.33
C ASN A 19 -4.77 9.65 -21.87
N THR A 20 -3.47 9.71 -22.19
CA THR A 20 -2.67 8.57 -22.65
C THR A 20 -1.45 8.37 -21.74
N HIS A 21 -1.13 7.11 -21.43
CA HIS A 21 0.01 6.72 -20.62
C HIS A 21 0.87 5.65 -21.29
N ASP A 22 2.17 5.68 -20.99
CA ASP A 22 3.12 4.64 -21.43
C ASP A 22 3.10 3.38 -20.52
N SER A 23 2.26 3.38 -19.48
CA SER A 23 2.15 2.27 -18.52
C SER A 23 0.70 2.07 -18.09
N ARG A 24 0.25 0.81 -18.10
CA ARG A 24 -1.04 0.37 -17.56
C ARG A 24 -1.22 0.80 -16.10
N ILE A 25 -0.18 0.69 -15.27
CA ILE A 25 -0.22 1.07 -13.86
C ILE A 25 -0.48 2.57 -13.70
N SER A 26 0.15 3.42 -14.52
CA SER A 26 -0.08 4.87 -14.49
C SER A 26 -1.50 5.23 -14.94
N ALA A 27 -2.02 4.55 -15.97
CA ALA A 27 -3.40 4.74 -16.43
C ALA A 27 -4.42 4.32 -15.37
N LEU A 28 -4.23 3.14 -14.76
CA LEU A 28 -5.07 2.64 -13.66
C LEU A 28 -5.00 3.56 -12.43
N ALA A 29 -3.81 4.08 -12.09
CA ALA A 29 -3.66 5.01 -10.99
C ALA A 29 -4.46 6.30 -11.26
N GLN A 30 -4.44 6.82 -12.50
CA GLN A 30 -5.27 7.98 -12.85
C GLN A 30 -6.77 7.65 -12.73
N VAL A 31 -7.22 6.48 -13.17
CA VAL A 31 -8.61 6.05 -12.98
C VAL A 31 -8.97 6.04 -11.48
N LEU A 32 -8.13 5.45 -10.63
CA LEU A 32 -8.35 5.46 -9.18
C LEU A 32 -8.42 6.88 -8.62
N VAL A 33 -7.53 7.80 -9.05
CA VAL A 33 -7.58 9.21 -8.63
C VAL A 33 -8.90 9.87 -9.02
N MET A 34 -9.43 9.61 -10.22
CA MET A 34 -10.69 10.21 -10.69
C MET A 34 -11.91 9.63 -9.96
N GLU A 35 -11.91 8.31 -9.72
CA GLU A 35 -12.94 7.62 -8.92
C GLU A 35 -12.85 7.99 -7.43
N THR A 36 -11.70 8.51 -6.99
CA THR A 36 -11.49 9.01 -5.63
C THR A 36 -12.04 10.43 -5.51
N GLY A 37 -13.31 10.57 -5.18
CA GLY A 37 -13.91 11.90 -5.03
C GLY A 37 -15.41 11.91 -4.76
N VAL A 38 -16.07 12.96 -5.25
CA VAL A 38 -17.52 13.10 -5.15
C VAL A 38 -18.18 12.05 -6.03
N ALA A 39 -19.18 11.36 -5.49
CA ALA A 39 -19.97 10.40 -6.23
C ALA A 39 -20.47 11.00 -7.55
N HIS A 40 -20.09 10.37 -8.65
CA HIS A 40 -20.49 10.74 -10.00
C HIS A 40 -21.11 9.53 -10.71
N LYS A 41 -21.87 9.79 -11.78
CA LYS A 41 -22.49 8.75 -12.60
C LYS A 41 -21.62 8.27 -13.77
N GLN A 42 -20.52 8.99 -14.01
CA GLN A 42 -19.54 8.65 -15.05
C GLN A 42 -18.74 7.43 -14.63
N THR A 43 -18.35 6.61 -15.60
CA THR A 43 -17.45 5.46 -15.39
C THR A 43 -16.11 5.74 -16.04
N TYR A 44 -15.02 5.50 -15.33
CA TYR A 44 -13.67 5.60 -15.89
C TYR A 44 -13.05 4.20 -16.08
N PHE A 45 -12.35 4.00 -17.21
CA PHE A 45 -11.70 2.72 -17.50
C PHE A 45 -10.44 2.90 -18.35
N VAL A 46 -9.61 1.86 -18.42
CA VAL A 46 -8.38 1.85 -19.21
C VAL A 46 -8.59 1.05 -20.49
N ALA A 47 -8.30 1.66 -21.64
CA ALA A 47 -8.25 1.02 -22.95
C ALA A 47 -6.78 0.85 -23.38
N GLY A 48 -6.37 -0.35 -23.78
CA GLY A 48 -4.99 -0.62 -24.19
C GLY A 48 -4.72 -2.12 -24.36
N PRO A 49 -3.45 -2.52 -24.56
CA PRO A 49 -3.09 -3.93 -24.69
C PRO A 49 -3.55 -4.78 -23.50
N PRO A 50 -3.99 -6.03 -23.76
CA PRO A 50 -4.49 -6.92 -22.73
C PRO A 50 -3.37 -7.48 -21.84
N GLY A 51 -3.75 -7.81 -20.60
CA GLY A 51 -2.91 -8.53 -19.65
C GLY A 51 -2.15 -7.64 -18.67
N PRO A 52 -1.74 -8.21 -17.52
CA PRO A 52 -1.01 -7.48 -16.48
C PRO A 52 0.45 -7.25 -16.88
N VAL A 53 0.97 -6.09 -16.47
CA VAL A 53 2.38 -5.71 -16.59
C VAL A 53 3.19 -6.33 -15.46
N VAL A 54 2.65 -6.34 -14.24
CA VAL A 54 3.21 -6.99 -13.06
C VAL A 54 2.82 -8.47 -13.10
N ARG A 55 3.81 -9.35 -13.27
CA ARG A 55 3.58 -10.80 -13.38
C ARG A 55 4.19 -11.58 -12.23
N THR A 56 5.18 -11.00 -11.56
CA THR A 56 5.91 -11.63 -10.47
C THR A 56 5.94 -10.76 -9.23
N ASN A 57 6.16 -11.38 -8.07
CA ASN A 57 6.43 -10.65 -6.82
C ASN A 57 7.63 -9.70 -6.96
N ARG A 58 8.64 -10.04 -7.79
CA ARG A 58 9.78 -9.17 -8.09
C ARG A 58 9.36 -7.89 -8.85
N ASP A 59 8.46 -8.00 -9.81
CA ASP A 59 7.96 -6.83 -10.54
C ASP A 59 7.26 -5.85 -9.57
N LEU A 60 6.44 -6.39 -8.65
CA LEU A 60 5.77 -5.59 -7.63
C LEU A 60 6.76 -5.00 -6.61
N TYR A 61 7.77 -5.75 -6.20
CA TYR A 61 8.85 -5.29 -5.32
C TYR A 61 9.58 -4.08 -5.92
N LEU A 62 10.03 -4.19 -7.17
CA LEU A 62 10.74 -3.10 -7.84
C LEU A 62 9.85 -1.87 -8.02
N HIS A 63 8.55 -2.07 -8.28
CA HIS A 63 7.59 -0.97 -8.35
C HIS A 63 7.46 -0.22 -7.01
N PHE A 64 7.29 -0.94 -5.91
CA PHE A 64 7.17 -0.35 -4.58
C PHE A 64 8.46 0.32 -4.12
N LEU A 65 9.62 -0.27 -4.46
CA LEU A 65 10.91 0.33 -4.18
C LEU A 65 11.05 1.68 -4.88
N HIS A 66 10.68 1.76 -6.16
CA HIS A 66 10.70 3.01 -6.92
C HIS A 66 9.72 4.03 -6.34
N LEU A 67 8.49 3.62 -6.07
CA LEU A 67 7.44 4.47 -5.47
C LEU A 67 7.88 5.03 -4.10
N GLY A 68 8.53 4.22 -3.27
CA GLY A 68 9.08 4.65 -2.00
C GLY A 68 10.11 5.77 -2.15
N GLN A 69 11.00 5.67 -3.15
CA GLN A 69 11.95 6.74 -3.44
C GLN A 69 11.26 8.02 -3.92
N GLU A 70 10.23 7.91 -4.76
CA GLU A 70 9.45 9.06 -5.22
C GLU A 70 8.70 9.75 -4.08
N ALA A 71 8.02 8.98 -3.22
CA ALA A 71 7.30 9.49 -2.05
C ALA A 71 8.25 10.20 -1.06
N ARG A 72 9.45 9.64 -0.86
CA ARG A 72 10.50 10.29 -0.06
C ARG A 72 11.00 11.58 -0.70
N ALA A 73 11.24 11.58 -2.01
CA ALA A 73 11.69 12.78 -2.73
C ALA A 73 10.66 13.91 -2.68
N THR A 74 9.37 13.57 -2.67
CA THR A 74 8.25 14.50 -2.52
C THR A 74 7.89 14.80 -1.06
N SER A 75 8.69 14.33 -0.10
CA SER A 75 8.59 14.62 1.34
C SER A 75 7.24 14.23 1.97
N TRP A 76 6.61 13.17 1.49
CA TRP A 76 5.43 12.61 2.14
C TRP A 76 5.79 12.05 3.52
N SER A 77 5.00 12.40 4.53
CA SER A 77 5.00 11.63 5.77
C SER A 77 4.30 10.29 5.55
N LEU A 78 4.68 9.27 6.31
CA LEU A 78 4.00 7.97 6.24
C LEU A 78 2.50 8.09 6.57
N SER A 79 2.13 8.92 7.54
CA SER A 79 0.72 9.20 7.86
C SER A 79 -0.03 9.82 6.68
N ALA A 80 0.57 10.79 5.97
CA ALA A 80 -0.04 11.35 4.77
C ALA A 80 -0.22 10.29 3.67
N PHE A 81 0.81 9.48 3.42
CA PHE A 81 0.74 8.42 2.42
C PHE A 81 -0.35 7.39 2.74
N LEU A 82 -0.45 6.93 4.00
CA LEU A 82 -1.47 5.95 4.42
C LEU A 82 -2.89 6.54 4.41
N ARG A 83 -3.10 7.83 4.72
CA ARG A 83 -4.40 8.49 4.57
C ARG A 83 -4.80 8.60 3.10
N ALA A 84 -3.85 8.89 2.21
CA ALA A 84 -4.11 8.87 0.78
C ALA A 84 -4.45 7.45 0.30
N LEU A 85 -3.70 6.43 0.75
CA LEU A 85 -3.93 5.02 0.44
C LEU A 85 -5.33 4.55 0.86
N TRP A 86 -5.74 4.83 2.10
CA TRP A 86 -7.09 4.54 2.59
C TRP A 86 -8.18 5.23 1.75
N LYS A 87 -7.93 6.47 1.33
CA LYS A 87 -8.88 7.22 0.51
C LYS A 87 -9.02 6.62 -0.89
N VAL A 88 -7.90 6.27 -1.55
CA VAL A 88 -7.90 5.76 -2.93
C VAL A 88 -8.30 4.29 -3.06
N SER A 89 -8.37 3.55 -1.96
CA SER A 89 -8.83 2.16 -1.96
C SER A 89 -10.34 2.02 -2.00
N ALA A 90 -11.08 3.06 -1.59
CA ALA A 90 -12.55 3.00 -1.47
C ALA A 90 -13.26 2.56 -2.76
N PRO A 91 -12.88 3.01 -3.98
CA PRO A 91 -13.48 2.53 -5.22
C PRO A 91 -13.33 1.02 -5.46
N LEU A 92 -12.31 0.40 -4.88
CA LEU A 92 -12.03 -1.04 -5.03
C LEU A 92 -12.69 -1.89 -3.94
N SER A 93 -13.32 -1.29 -2.93
CA SER A 93 -13.84 -1.98 -1.73
C SER A 93 -14.84 -3.11 -2.01
N HIS A 94 -15.53 -3.09 -3.15
CA HIS A 94 -16.52 -4.08 -3.56
C HIS A 94 -15.91 -5.30 -4.25
N ARG A 95 -14.59 -5.32 -4.49
CA ARG A 95 -13.90 -6.41 -5.17
C ARG A 95 -13.34 -7.39 -4.17
N ASP A 96 -13.51 -8.68 -4.42
CA ASP A 96 -12.95 -9.73 -3.57
C ASP A 96 -11.44 -9.94 -3.80
N THR A 97 -11.01 -9.73 -5.04
CA THR A 97 -9.60 -9.87 -5.48
C THR A 97 -9.19 -8.75 -6.42
N LEU A 98 -7.90 -8.42 -6.40
CA LEU A 98 -7.27 -7.40 -7.23
C LEU A 98 -6.20 -8.02 -8.14
N GLU A 99 -6.05 -7.48 -9.34
CA GLU A 99 -4.86 -7.78 -10.16
C GLU A 99 -3.61 -7.11 -9.57
N PRO A 100 -2.41 -7.70 -9.73
CA PRO A 100 -1.16 -7.06 -9.29
C PRO A 100 -0.94 -5.64 -9.82
N ASP A 101 -1.39 -5.37 -11.05
CA ASP A 101 -1.37 -4.02 -11.65
C ASP A 101 -2.27 -3.03 -10.90
N GLU A 102 -3.41 -3.48 -10.39
CA GLU A 102 -4.34 -2.66 -9.61
C GLU A 102 -3.79 -2.37 -8.23
N VAL A 103 -3.09 -3.34 -7.62
CA VAL A 103 -2.36 -3.12 -6.37
C VAL A 103 -1.23 -2.11 -6.59
N ALA A 104 -0.42 -2.26 -7.64
CA ALA A 104 0.61 -1.27 -7.98
C ALA A 104 0.00 0.12 -8.23
N ALA A 105 -1.12 0.19 -8.95
CA ALA A 105 -1.82 1.43 -9.25
C ALA A 105 -2.42 2.09 -8.00
N LEU A 106 -2.93 1.31 -7.06
CA LEU A 106 -3.47 1.79 -5.79
C LEU A 106 -2.40 2.55 -4.99
N PHE A 107 -1.23 1.94 -4.82
CA PHE A 107 -0.12 2.58 -4.11
C PHE A 107 0.43 3.78 -4.89
N LYS A 108 0.50 3.70 -6.22
CA LYS A 108 0.89 4.83 -7.07
C LYS A 108 -0.09 6.00 -6.97
N ALA A 109 -1.40 5.75 -6.97
CA ALA A 109 -2.42 6.77 -6.78
C ALA A 109 -2.27 7.46 -5.42
N ALA A 110 -2.01 6.69 -4.36
CA ALA A 110 -1.79 7.21 -3.01
C ALA A 110 -0.62 8.22 -2.93
N ALA A 111 0.42 8.07 -3.76
CA ALA A 111 1.54 9.02 -3.81
C ALA A 111 1.23 10.35 -4.52
N THR A 112 0.03 10.50 -5.10
CA THR A 112 -0.34 11.67 -5.92
C THR A 112 -1.60 12.39 -5.43
N VAL A 113 -2.49 11.71 -4.72
CA VAL A 113 -3.76 12.27 -4.24
C VAL A 113 -3.57 12.97 -2.90
N PRO A 114 -4.10 14.20 -2.70
CA PRO A 114 -4.08 14.85 -1.40
C PRO A 114 -4.63 13.94 -0.29
N PRO A 115 -3.91 13.78 0.83
CA PRO A 115 -4.34 12.89 1.90
C PRO A 115 -5.69 13.36 2.45
N ALA A 116 -6.55 12.41 2.81
CA ALA A 116 -7.73 12.74 3.62
C ALA A 116 -7.30 13.38 4.94
N ASP A 117 -8.12 14.23 5.55
CA ASP A 117 -7.85 14.74 6.90
C ASP A 117 -7.79 13.59 7.91
N TYR A 118 -7.01 13.76 8.97
CA TYR A 118 -7.02 12.79 10.06
C TYR A 118 -8.35 12.87 10.81
N ASP A 119 -8.99 11.73 11.03
CA ASP A 119 -10.20 11.64 11.84
C ASP A 119 -9.86 11.17 13.27
N PRO A 120 -10.07 11.98 14.30
CA PRO A 120 -9.85 11.60 15.70
C PRO A 120 -10.59 10.33 16.14
N GLU A 121 -11.70 9.96 15.48
CA GLU A 121 -12.40 8.71 15.77
C GLU A 121 -11.53 7.47 15.51
N TRP A 122 -10.53 7.54 14.62
CA TRP A 122 -9.64 6.42 14.36
C TRP A 122 -8.80 6.03 15.59
N SER A 123 -8.48 6.97 16.48
CA SER A 123 -7.75 6.70 17.74
C SER A 123 -8.62 6.01 18.79
N THR A 124 -9.93 6.22 18.76
CA THR A 124 -10.86 5.78 19.83
C THR A 124 -11.71 4.59 19.43
N ARG A 125 -11.90 4.35 18.13
CA ARG A 125 -12.66 3.23 17.58
C ARG A 125 -12.02 1.89 17.93
N ASP A 126 -12.86 0.90 18.23
CA ASP A 126 -12.43 -0.50 18.33
C ASP A 126 -12.17 -1.06 16.91
N LEU A 127 -10.88 -1.18 16.57
CA LEU A 127 -10.40 -1.66 15.28
C LEU A 127 -9.93 -3.12 15.36
N ALA A 128 -10.26 -3.86 16.41
CA ALA A 128 -9.94 -5.29 16.48
C ALA A 128 -10.51 -6.05 15.28
N LEU A 129 -9.73 -7.00 14.78
CA LEU A 129 -10.20 -7.95 13.77
C LEU A 129 -11.30 -8.84 14.36
N PRO A 130 -12.33 -9.20 13.58
CA PRO A 130 -13.36 -10.13 14.01
C PRO A 130 -12.84 -11.57 14.13
N GLY A 131 -11.78 -11.91 13.39
CA GLY A 131 -11.10 -13.21 13.42
C GLY A 131 -9.59 -13.07 13.65
N GLU A 132 -8.87 -14.19 13.57
CA GLU A 132 -7.40 -14.22 13.75
C GLU A 132 -6.65 -13.59 12.57
N GLU A 133 -7.21 -13.70 11.37
CA GLU A 133 -6.62 -13.18 10.13
C GLU A 133 -7.60 -12.21 9.44
N PRO A 134 -7.10 -11.15 8.77
CA PRO A 134 -7.91 -10.30 7.90
C PRO A 134 -8.44 -11.08 6.70
N ASP A 135 -9.68 -10.81 6.29
CA ASP A 135 -10.26 -11.41 5.08
C ASP A 135 -10.54 -10.35 4.00
N GLY A 136 -11.59 -9.56 4.20
CA GLY A 136 -12.07 -8.58 3.22
C GLY A 136 -11.60 -7.14 3.45
N TYR A 137 -12.09 -6.23 2.59
CA TYR A 137 -11.78 -4.81 2.63
C TYR A 137 -11.95 -4.17 4.02
N ALA A 138 -13.01 -4.52 4.74
CA ALA A 138 -13.29 -3.96 6.06
C ALA A 138 -12.21 -4.33 7.11
N ASP A 139 -11.57 -5.48 6.98
CA ASP A 139 -10.49 -5.89 7.88
C ASP A 139 -9.16 -5.24 7.48
N TRP A 140 -8.89 -5.12 6.18
CA TRP A 140 -7.80 -4.31 5.65
C TRP A 140 -7.90 -2.85 6.11
N GLU A 141 -9.10 -2.25 6.06
CA GLU A 141 -9.34 -0.89 6.54
C GLU A 141 -9.02 -0.77 8.03
N ARG A 142 -9.44 -1.73 8.87
CA ARG A 142 -9.07 -1.74 10.30
C ARG A 142 -7.57 -1.77 10.52
N VAL A 143 -6.81 -2.49 9.68
CA VAL A 143 -5.35 -2.53 9.71
C VAL A 143 -4.77 -1.14 9.41
N VAL A 144 -5.18 -0.50 8.31
CA VAL A 144 -4.67 0.83 7.93
C VAL A 144 -5.06 1.89 8.96
N LEU A 145 -6.31 1.90 9.45
CA LEU A 145 -6.74 2.83 10.49
C LEU A 145 -6.00 2.62 11.82
N SER A 146 -5.68 1.36 12.16
CA SER A 146 -4.86 1.06 13.34
C SER A 146 -3.48 1.67 13.21
N GLN A 147 -2.89 1.59 12.01
CA GLN A 147 -1.59 2.17 11.75
C GLN A 147 -1.60 3.70 11.78
N LEU A 148 -2.64 4.33 11.22
CA LEU A 148 -2.83 5.76 11.26
C LEU A 148 -2.95 6.30 12.68
N ALA A 149 -3.73 5.63 13.53
CA ALA A 149 -3.86 6.02 14.93
C ALA A 149 -2.55 5.80 15.73
N ASP A 150 -1.77 4.76 15.43
CA ASP A 150 -0.43 4.59 16.02
C ASP A 150 0.53 5.71 15.59
N LEU A 151 0.49 6.12 14.32
CA LEU A 151 1.32 7.22 13.81
C LEU A 151 0.95 8.56 14.44
N GLU A 152 -0.34 8.80 14.69
CA GLU A 152 -0.81 9.98 15.42
C GLU A 152 -0.30 9.99 16.86
N ASP A 153 -0.37 8.85 17.55
CA ASP A 153 0.20 8.70 18.90
C ASP A 153 1.70 9.04 18.92
N PHE A 154 2.46 8.62 17.90
CA PHE A 154 3.88 8.96 17.77
C PHE A 154 4.15 10.45 17.49
N LEU A 155 3.18 11.23 17.00
CA LEU A 155 3.35 12.70 16.95
C LEU A 155 3.34 13.30 18.36
N THR A 156 2.55 12.73 19.26
CA THR A 156 2.46 13.19 20.66
C THR A 156 3.60 12.66 21.52
N ALA A 157 4.09 11.45 21.22
CA ALA A 157 5.20 10.79 21.88
C ALA A 157 6.22 10.27 20.85
N PRO A 158 7.08 11.16 20.30
CA PRO A 158 8.02 10.81 19.24
C PRO A 158 8.96 9.67 19.65
N PRO A 159 9.19 8.69 18.76
CA PRO A 159 10.05 7.57 19.08
C PRO A 159 11.52 8.01 19.06
N GLY A 160 12.33 7.38 19.92
CA GLY A 160 13.76 7.70 20.03
C GLY A 160 14.59 7.26 18.81
N PRO A 161 15.90 7.59 18.76
CA PRO A 161 16.77 7.30 17.61
C PRO A 161 16.95 5.80 17.31
N GLN A 162 16.56 4.92 18.23
CA GLN A 162 16.62 3.46 18.09
C GLN A 162 15.30 2.85 17.57
N ALA A 163 14.30 3.66 17.22
CA ALA A 163 12.97 3.20 16.77
C ALA A 163 13.02 2.21 15.61
N ARG A 164 14.02 2.36 14.72
CA ARG A 164 14.28 1.45 13.59
C ARG A 164 14.54 -0.01 14.00
N PHE A 165 14.85 -0.27 15.27
CA PHE A 165 15.05 -1.61 15.82
C PHE A 165 13.81 -2.16 16.54
N GLY A 166 12.68 -1.45 16.47
CA GLY A 166 11.45 -1.80 17.15
C GLY A 166 11.13 -0.86 18.31
N VAL A 167 9.98 -0.20 18.23
CA VAL A 167 9.37 0.56 19.32
C VAL A 167 7.89 0.21 19.42
N ARG A 168 7.33 0.20 20.63
CA ARG A 168 5.90 -0.05 20.82
C ARG A 168 5.12 1.25 20.75
N ALA A 169 4.06 1.29 19.93
CA ALA A 169 3.12 2.39 19.88
C ALA A 169 2.41 2.54 21.25
N PRO A 170 2.42 3.75 21.84
CA PRO A 170 2.10 3.95 23.25
C PRO A 170 0.63 3.70 23.61
N ARG A 171 -0.34 3.96 22.72
CA ARG A 171 -1.81 3.85 22.93
C ARG A 171 -2.27 4.24 24.35
N PRO A 172 -2.67 5.50 24.56
CA PRO A 172 -3.19 5.96 25.83
C PRO A 172 -4.34 5.09 26.37
N PRO A 173 -4.51 5.01 27.71
CA PRO A 173 -5.68 4.36 28.30
C PRO A 173 -6.99 4.95 27.75
N GLY A 174 -7.96 4.08 27.45
CA GLY A 174 -9.25 4.50 26.87
C GLY A 174 -9.27 4.57 25.33
N THR A 175 -8.16 4.25 24.66
CA THR A 175 -8.15 4.04 23.20
C THR A 175 -8.76 2.67 22.82
N GLY A 176 -9.30 2.59 21.61
CA GLY A 176 -9.85 1.34 21.07
C GLY A 176 -8.77 0.30 20.77
N ARG A 177 -9.16 -0.97 20.60
CA ARG A 177 -8.21 -2.02 20.25
C ARG A 177 -7.74 -1.86 18.81
N ARG A 178 -6.57 -2.41 18.50
CA ARG A 178 -5.93 -2.36 17.17
C ARG A 178 -6.00 -3.71 16.46
N ALA A 179 -5.97 -3.68 15.14
CA ALA A 179 -5.84 -4.86 14.28
C ALA A 179 -4.39 -5.32 14.09
N THR A 180 -3.41 -4.47 14.39
CA THR A 180 -1.99 -4.71 14.12
C THR A 180 -1.18 -5.00 15.38
N PRO A 181 -0.01 -5.63 15.28
CA PRO A 181 0.96 -5.64 16.38
C PRO A 181 1.29 -4.21 16.84
N PRO A 182 1.65 -3.99 18.12
CA PRO A 182 2.00 -2.65 18.60
C PRO A 182 3.42 -2.21 18.18
N THR A 183 4.23 -3.09 17.60
CA THR A 183 5.66 -2.85 17.33
C THR A 183 5.86 -2.21 15.97
N TRP A 184 6.66 -1.15 15.92
CA TRP A 184 6.97 -0.37 14.73
C TRP A 184 8.47 -0.28 14.50
N CYS A 185 8.88 -0.37 13.23
CA CYS A 185 10.26 -0.15 12.79
C CYS A 185 10.38 0.95 11.72
N ASN A 186 9.33 1.18 10.92
CA ASN A 186 9.38 2.07 9.76
C ASN A 186 8.47 3.30 9.96
N PHE A 187 9.01 4.50 9.68
CA PHE A 187 8.33 5.78 9.91
C PHE A 187 8.34 6.71 8.69
N ASP A 188 8.93 6.26 7.57
CA ASP A 188 8.92 6.95 6.29
C ASP A 188 8.37 6.03 5.18
N PRO A 189 7.74 6.58 4.12
CA PRO A 189 7.16 5.77 3.05
C PRO A 189 8.14 4.83 2.35
N ALA A 190 9.42 5.21 2.21
CA ALA A 190 10.37 4.41 1.46
C ALA A 190 10.71 3.11 2.20
N THR A 191 11.07 3.22 3.48
CA THR A 191 11.36 2.04 4.32
C THR A 191 10.11 1.19 4.55
N TYR A 192 8.96 1.84 4.73
CA TYR A 192 7.68 1.15 4.87
C TYR A 192 7.35 0.30 3.64
N LEU A 193 7.39 0.85 2.42
CA LEU A 193 7.03 0.12 1.20
C LEU A 193 8.04 -0.97 0.85
N GLU A 194 9.31 -0.75 1.14
CA GLU A 194 10.37 -1.75 0.97
C GLU A 194 10.10 -2.98 1.86
N CYS A 195 9.94 -2.77 3.18
CA CYS A 195 9.64 -3.83 4.13
C CYS A 195 8.29 -4.50 3.85
N ALA A 196 7.29 -3.73 3.41
CA ALA A 196 5.97 -4.21 3.07
C ALA A 196 6.01 -5.34 2.06
N VAL A 197 6.68 -5.15 0.91
CA VAL A 197 6.72 -6.18 -0.14
C VAL A 197 7.77 -7.24 0.16
N ALA A 198 8.92 -6.86 0.71
CA ALA A 198 9.98 -7.81 0.98
C ALA A 198 9.59 -8.87 2.03
N GLY A 199 8.88 -8.47 3.08
CA GLY A 199 8.39 -9.38 4.12
C GLY A 199 7.16 -10.19 3.71
N SER A 200 6.22 -9.56 3.00
CA SER A 200 4.96 -10.23 2.61
C SER A 200 5.12 -11.17 1.40
N LEU A 201 5.80 -10.71 0.35
CA LEU A 201 5.85 -11.39 -0.94
C LEU A 201 7.25 -11.85 -1.34
N GLY A 202 8.30 -11.23 -0.79
CA GLY A 202 9.68 -11.46 -1.22
C GLY A 202 9.96 -10.81 -2.58
N GLY A 203 10.73 -11.50 -3.44
CA GLY A 203 11.10 -11.03 -4.79
C GLY A 203 12.27 -10.04 -4.83
N TRP A 204 12.81 -9.65 -3.67
CA TRP A 204 13.96 -8.77 -3.53
C TRP A 204 15.28 -9.49 -3.86
N ASP A 205 16.25 -8.74 -4.38
CA ASP A 205 17.63 -9.20 -4.60
C ASP A 205 18.62 -8.22 -3.96
N ALA A 206 19.75 -8.72 -3.45
CA ALA A 206 20.79 -7.87 -2.87
C ALA A 206 21.37 -6.86 -3.87
N ALA A 207 21.36 -7.20 -5.17
CA ALA A 207 21.76 -6.31 -6.26
C ALA A 207 20.84 -5.10 -6.44
N ASP A 208 19.62 -5.12 -5.89
CA ASP A 208 18.70 -3.98 -5.89
C ASP A 208 19.19 -2.86 -4.95
N GLY A 209 20.18 -3.15 -4.08
CA GLY A 209 20.84 -2.17 -3.22
C GLY A 209 20.03 -1.68 -2.02
N ALA A 210 18.77 -2.12 -1.90
CA ALA A 210 17.88 -1.76 -0.81
C ALA A 210 18.03 -2.68 0.42
N ARG A 211 18.37 -3.95 0.21
CA ARG A 211 18.54 -4.96 1.26
C ARG A 211 19.91 -5.60 1.24
N VAL A 212 20.46 -5.80 2.42
CA VAL A 212 21.66 -6.62 2.63
C VAL A 212 21.22 -7.90 3.35
N PRO A 213 21.40 -9.09 2.76
CA PRO A 213 21.12 -10.34 3.44
C PRO A 213 21.93 -10.41 4.73
N LEU A 214 21.26 -10.73 5.84
CA LEU A 214 21.99 -11.05 7.07
C LEU A 214 22.90 -12.26 6.82
N PRO A 215 24.13 -12.28 7.37
CA PRO A 215 24.98 -13.46 7.29
C PRO A 215 24.21 -14.63 7.91
N GLY A 216 24.09 -15.73 7.17
CA GLY A 216 23.52 -16.96 7.70
C GLY A 216 24.34 -17.46 8.89
N GLY A 217 23.71 -18.23 9.78
CA GLY A 217 24.44 -18.98 10.78
C GLY A 217 25.47 -19.93 10.13
N PRO A 218 26.48 -20.42 10.87
CA PRO A 218 27.48 -21.34 10.31
C PRO A 218 26.81 -22.53 9.59
N GLY A 219 27.09 -22.69 8.29
CA GLY A 219 26.53 -23.76 7.46
C GLY A 219 25.14 -23.49 6.87
N GLN A 220 24.53 -22.32 7.14
CA GLN A 220 23.27 -21.94 6.51
C GLN A 220 23.52 -21.22 5.18
N PRO A 221 22.75 -21.52 4.13
CA PRO A 221 22.76 -20.72 2.92
C PRO A 221 22.29 -19.29 3.24
N PRO A 222 22.79 -18.26 2.51
CA PRO A 222 22.30 -16.90 2.68
C PRO A 222 20.79 -16.84 2.43
N ALA A 223 20.10 -15.92 3.11
CA ALA A 223 18.68 -15.68 2.88
C ALA A 223 18.43 -15.37 1.40
N ARG A 224 17.47 -16.08 0.80
CA ARG A 224 17.08 -15.92 -0.60
C ARG A 224 15.61 -15.53 -0.68
N SER A 225 15.32 -14.60 -1.58
CA SER A 225 13.96 -14.26 -1.99
C SER A 225 13.69 -14.90 -3.35
N TYR A 226 12.76 -15.86 -3.41
CA TYR A 226 12.43 -16.52 -4.66
C TYR A 226 11.47 -15.66 -5.50
N VAL A 227 11.72 -15.61 -6.80
CA VAL A 227 10.79 -15.01 -7.76
C VAL A 227 9.69 -16.02 -8.06
N ARG A 228 8.44 -15.59 -7.93
CA ARG A 228 7.25 -16.39 -8.25
C ARG A 228 6.23 -15.55 -8.99
N GLU A 229 5.43 -16.21 -9.82
CA GLU A 229 4.29 -15.59 -10.47
C GLU A 229 3.24 -15.17 -9.44
N ILE A 230 2.61 -14.03 -9.70
CA ILE A 230 1.45 -13.53 -8.98
C ILE A 230 0.40 -13.15 -10.03
N THR A 231 -0.83 -13.61 -9.82
CA THR A 231 -1.92 -13.41 -10.78
C THR A 231 -3.09 -12.66 -10.17
N THR A 232 -3.32 -12.85 -8.87
CA THR A 232 -4.37 -12.21 -8.09
C THR A 232 -3.88 -11.95 -6.68
N MET A 233 -4.44 -10.94 -6.02
CA MET A 233 -4.16 -10.57 -4.63
C MET A 233 -5.47 -10.31 -3.89
N THR A 234 -5.56 -10.79 -2.66
CA THR A 234 -6.71 -10.60 -1.77
C THR A 234 -6.53 -9.39 -0.85
N TRP A 235 -7.59 -8.93 -0.20
CA TRP A 235 -7.45 -7.91 0.85
C TRP A 235 -6.63 -8.42 2.05
N ALA A 236 -6.65 -9.73 2.32
CA ALA A 236 -5.76 -10.38 3.28
C ALA A 236 -4.27 -10.20 2.89
N ASP A 237 -3.93 -10.39 1.61
CA ASP A 237 -2.56 -10.14 1.11
C ASP A 237 -2.16 -8.68 1.30
N LEU A 238 -3.06 -7.74 1.02
CA LEU A 238 -2.83 -6.30 1.22
C LEU A 238 -2.69 -5.93 2.70
N ALA A 239 -3.44 -6.60 3.58
CA ALA A 239 -3.33 -6.40 5.02
C ALA A 239 -1.98 -6.92 5.54
N ARG A 240 -1.53 -8.07 5.01
CA ARG A 240 -0.18 -8.58 5.27
C ARG A 240 0.90 -7.62 4.77
N ILE A 241 0.78 -7.08 3.56
CA ILE A 241 1.68 -6.04 3.03
C ILE A 241 1.75 -4.85 3.98
N ALA A 242 0.60 -4.35 4.46
CA ALA A 242 0.56 -3.23 5.39
C ALA A 242 1.26 -3.55 6.73
N VAL A 243 0.97 -4.71 7.32
CA VAL A 243 1.60 -5.14 8.58
C VAL A 243 3.12 -5.33 8.42
N CYS A 244 3.56 -6.00 7.34
CA CYS A 244 4.99 -6.13 7.03
C CYS A 244 5.64 -4.76 6.80
N GLY A 245 4.91 -3.77 6.28
CA GLY A 245 5.43 -2.41 6.10
C GLY A 245 5.71 -1.70 7.42
N GLN A 246 4.92 -1.97 8.45
CA GLN A 246 5.13 -1.44 9.79
C GLN A 246 6.37 -2.06 10.48
N MET A 247 6.66 -3.33 10.20
CA MET A 247 7.70 -4.12 10.86
C MET A 247 8.97 -4.26 10.01
N TYR A 248 10.08 -4.61 10.63
CA TYR A 248 11.28 -5.01 9.91
C TYR A 248 11.32 -6.54 9.82
N GLU A 249 11.32 -7.08 8.60
CA GLU A 249 11.49 -8.51 8.30
C GLU A 249 12.79 -8.79 7.53
#